data_AF-A0A662VFZ9-F1
#
_entry.id   AF-A0A662VFZ9-F1
#
_cell.length_a   1.000
_cell.length_b   1.000
_cell.length_c   1.000
_cell.angle_alpha   90.00
_cell.angle_beta   90.00
_cell.angle_gamma   90.00
#
_symmetry.space_group_name_H-M   'P 1'
#
loop_
_entity.id
_entity.type
_entity.pdbx_description
1 polymer ?
#
loop_
_entity_poly.entity_id
_entity_poly.type
_entity_poly.pdbx_seq_one_letter_code
_entity_poly.pdbx_strand_id
1 'polypeptide(L)'
;MTTAKRRFVINKLLSKKDVVSKAATRYVAAGFSVTVNPPLKGVDFIAVRKNIKYAGIVLWKKKKYGEEVISKAKEIAMKYNVKPVILLYGSGPRIDKEIVLKAKEEGIIIRRIR
;
A
#
# COMPACT_ATOMS: atom_id res chain seq x y z
N MET A 1 17.55 6.31 13.32
CA MET A 1 17.87 5.00 13.94
C MET A 1 16.62 4.12 13.92
N THR A 2 16.70 2.90 13.38
CA THR A 2 15.60 1.93 13.38
C THR A 2 15.76 1.01 14.61
N THR A 3 14.73 0.91 15.45
CA THR A 3 14.78 0.08 16.67
C THR A 3 15.07 -1.40 16.34
N ALA A 4 15.79 -2.11 17.21
CA ALA A 4 16.12 -3.54 17.04
C ALA A 4 14.89 -4.40 16.69
N LYS A 5 13.76 -4.15 17.38
CA LYS A 5 12.46 -4.80 17.12
C LYS A 5 11.96 -4.57 15.69
N ARG A 6 12.10 -3.36 15.14
CA ARG A 6 11.68 -3.04 13.77
C ARG A 6 12.59 -3.72 12.74
N ARG A 7 13.90 -3.78 13.01
CA ARG A 7 14.86 -4.47 12.14
C ARG A 7 14.54 -5.97 12.04
N PHE A 8 14.18 -6.60 13.15
CA PHE A 8 13.72 -7.99 13.17
C PHE A 8 12.47 -8.21 12.31
N VAL A 9 11.44 -7.37 12.47
CA VAL A 9 10.20 -7.48 11.67
C VAL A 9 10.46 -7.27 10.18
N ILE A 10 11.31 -6.30 9.83
CA ILE A 10 11.72 -6.06 8.44
C ILE A 10 12.39 -7.31 7.86
N ASN A 11 13.36 -7.89 8.56
CA ASN A 11 14.04 -9.10 8.10
C ASN A 11 13.08 -10.28 7.91
N LYS A 12 12.12 -10.45 8.83
CA LYS A 12 11.07 -11.49 8.74
C LYS A 12 10.12 -11.27 7.55
N LEU A 13 9.86 -10.02 7.17
CA LEU A 13 9.06 -9.72 5.97
C LEU A 13 9.87 -9.93 4.69
N LEU A 14 11.15 -9.55 4.68
CA LEU A 14 12.01 -9.74 3.52
C LEU A 14 12.29 -11.22 3.20
N SER A 15 12.33 -12.08 4.22
CA SER A 15 12.54 -13.52 4.02
C SER A 15 11.43 -14.20 3.22
N LYS A 16 10.21 -13.65 3.23
CA LYS A 16 9.08 -14.13 2.41
C LYS A 16 9.27 -13.91 0.90
N LYS A 17 10.19 -13.04 0.50
CA LYS A 17 10.51 -12.67 -0.91
C LYS A 17 9.35 -12.11 -1.75
N ASP A 18 8.16 -11.92 -1.17
CA ASP A 18 6.99 -11.34 -1.86
C ASP A 18 7.09 -9.83 -2.08
N VAL A 19 6.50 -9.34 -3.17
CA VAL A 19 6.45 -7.91 -3.51
C VAL A 19 5.68 -7.11 -2.46
N VAL A 20 4.56 -7.65 -1.98
CA VAL A 20 3.75 -7.02 -0.92
C VAL A 20 4.56 -6.89 0.37
N SER A 21 5.26 -7.95 0.78
CA SER A 21 6.10 -7.94 1.98
C SER A 21 7.24 -6.92 1.85
N LYS A 22 7.88 -6.81 0.68
CA LYS A 22 8.89 -5.79 0.39
C LYS A 22 8.31 -4.38 0.49
N ALA A 23 7.15 -4.11 -0.10
CA ALA A 23 6.48 -2.81 -0.01
C ALA A 23 6.11 -2.46 1.44
N ALA A 24 5.58 -3.42 2.19
CA ALA A 24 5.22 -3.30 3.60
C ALA A 24 6.42 -2.93 4.49
N THR A 25 7.64 -3.40 4.19
CA THR A 25 8.83 -3.05 5.00
C THR A 25 9.10 -1.55 5.06
N ARG A 26 8.78 -0.79 4.00
CA ARG A 26 8.94 0.67 3.99
C ARG A 26 8.05 1.34 5.03
N TYR A 27 6.85 0.81 5.25
CA TYR A 27 5.92 1.29 6.28
C TYR A 27 6.39 0.90 7.68
N VAL A 28 6.89 -0.32 7.87
CA VAL A 28 7.50 -0.73 9.14
C VAL A 28 8.70 0.16 9.49
N ALA A 29 9.56 0.45 8.51
CA ALA A 29 10.70 1.35 8.67
C ALA A 29 10.27 2.78 9.05
N ALA A 30 9.18 3.28 8.46
CA ALA A 30 8.56 4.56 8.80
C ALA A 30 7.81 4.56 10.16
N GLY A 31 7.82 3.44 10.88
CA GLY A 31 7.25 3.31 12.22
C GLY A 31 5.77 2.99 12.27
N PHE A 32 5.20 2.47 11.18
CA PHE A 32 3.84 1.94 11.17
C PHE A 32 3.82 0.50 11.72
N SER A 33 2.72 0.13 12.37
CA SER A 33 2.39 -1.27 12.61
C SER A 33 1.78 -1.84 11.33
N VAL A 34 2.32 -2.92 10.78
CA VAL A 34 1.90 -3.45 9.47
C VAL A 34 1.43 -4.89 9.58
N THR A 35 0.27 -5.16 9.01
CA THR A 35 -0.29 -6.51 8.83
C THR A 35 -0.36 -6.82 7.34
N VAL A 36 0.38 -7.81 6.88
CA VAL A 36 0.41 -8.25 5.48
C VAL A 36 -0.62 -9.37 5.28
N ASN A 37 -1.29 -9.38 4.12
CA ASN A 37 -2.36 -10.32 3.78
C ASN A 37 -3.46 -10.39 4.86
N PRO A 38 -4.09 -9.26 5.20
CA PRO A 38 -5.23 -9.28 6.12
C PRO A 38 -6.39 -10.08 5.52
N PRO A 39 -7.33 -10.58 6.35
CA PRO A 39 -8.54 -11.24 5.86
C PRO A 39 -9.55 -10.25 5.25
N LEU A 40 -9.08 -9.26 4.49
CA LEU A 40 -9.87 -8.24 3.81
C LEU A 40 -9.68 -8.40 2.30
N LYS A 41 -10.78 -8.58 1.56
CA LYS A 41 -10.71 -8.75 0.11
C LYS A 41 -10.22 -7.47 -0.56
N GLY A 42 -9.21 -7.61 -1.43
CA GLY A 42 -8.64 -6.50 -2.22
C GLY A 42 -7.63 -5.63 -1.49
N VAL A 43 -7.22 -5.99 -0.26
CA VAL A 43 -6.21 -5.28 0.51
C VAL A 43 -4.97 -6.16 0.66
N ASP A 44 -3.82 -5.68 0.21
CA ASP A 44 -2.57 -6.44 0.29
C ASP A 44 -1.92 -6.29 1.68
N PHE A 45 -2.02 -5.12 2.29
CA PHE A 45 -1.60 -4.91 3.67
C PHE A 45 -2.36 -3.77 4.35
N ILE A 46 -2.39 -3.80 5.68
CA ILE A 46 -2.86 -2.67 6.50
C ILE A 46 -1.68 -2.09 7.25
N ALA A 47 -1.54 -0.77 7.20
CA ALA A 47 -0.59 -0.03 8.03
C ALA A 47 -1.35 0.85 9.03
N VAL A 48 -0.97 0.80 10.30
CA VAL A 48 -1.59 1.58 11.38
C VAL A 48 -0.55 2.50 12.01
N ARG A 49 -0.90 3.77 12.17
CA ARG A 49 -0.08 4.75 12.88
C ARG A 49 -0.97 5.78 13.57
N LYS A 50 -0.71 6.03 14.86
CA LYS A 50 -1.47 7.00 15.67
C LYS A 50 -3.00 6.83 15.52
N ASN A 51 -3.46 5.58 15.63
CA ASN A 51 -4.88 5.17 15.47
C ASN A 51 -5.50 5.35 14.07
N ILE A 52 -4.73 5.81 13.08
CA ILE A 52 -5.17 5.91 11.67
C ILE A 52 -4.79 4.61 10.96
N LYS A 53 -5.77 3.99 10.30
CA LYS A 53 -5.61 2.78 9.48
C LYS A 53 -5.49 3.14 8.00
N TYR A 54 -4.48 2.60 7.35
CA TYR A 54 -4.22 2.74 5.93
C TYR A 54 -4.33 1.37 5.26
N ALA A 55 -5.12 1.25 4.20
CA ALA A 55 -5.18 0.05 3.37
C ALA A 55 -4.25 0.21 2.17
N GLY A 56 -3.22 -0.61 2.11
CA GLY A 56 -2.26 -0.66 1.02
C GLY A 56 -2.70 -1.62 -0.08
N ILE A 57 -2.79 -1.10 -1.30
CA ILE A 57 -3.03 -1.86 -2.52
C ILE A 57 -1.75 -1.77 -3.35
N VAL A 58 -1.06 -2.88 -3.53
CA VAL A 58 0.23 -2.95 -4.22
C VAL A 58 -0.01 -3.38 -5.65
N LEU A 59 0.40 -2.53 -6.59
CA LEU A 59 0.38 -2.81 -8.02
C LEU A 59 1.82 -3.01 -8.48
N TRP A 60 2.12 -4.19 -9.02
CA TRP A 60 3.47 -4.52 -9.52
C TRP A 60 3.49 -5.05 -10.95
N LYS A 61 2.32 -5.41 -11.50
CA LYS A 61 2.22 -5.93 -12.87
C LYS A 61 2.51 -4.82 -13.87
N LYS A 62 3.20 -5.17 -14.96
CA LYS A 62 3.47 -4.28 -16.10
C LYS A 62 2.22 -4.11 -16.96
N LYS A 63 1.25 -3.36 -16.44
CA LYS A 63 0.00 -3.02 -17.12
C LYS A 63 -0.34 -1.55 -16.91
N LYS A 64 -1.11 -0.98 -17.84
CA LYS A 64 -1.76 0.31 -17.68
C LYS A 64 -3.01 0.14 -16.82
N TYR A 65 -3.07 0.87 -15.72
CA TYR A 65 -4.19 0.86 -14.79
C TYR A 65 -5.06 2.09 -15.04
N GLY A 66 -6.36 1.86 -15.22
CA GLY A 66 -7.37 2.89 -15.41
C GLY A 66 -8.05 3.32 -14.11
N GLU A 67 -9.18 4.00 -14.24
CA GLU A 67 -10.00 4.50 -13.12
C GLU A 67 -10.57 3.38 -12.25
N GLU A 68 -10.69 2.15 -12.76
CA GLU A 68 -11.12 0.98 -11.99
C GLU A 68 -10.37 0.79 -10.67
N VAL A 69 -9.08 1.16 -10.64
CA VAL A 69 -8.26 1.05 -9.42
C VAL A 69 -8.71 2.05 -8.36
N ILE A 70 -9.09 3.26 -8.77
CA ILE A 70 -9.62 4.31 -7.89
C ILE A 70 -10.94 3.83 -7.30
N SER A 71 -11.86 3.34 -8.14
CA SER A 71 -13.16 2.86 -7.68
C SER A 71 -13.02 1.74 -6.65
N LYS A 72 -12.15 0.75 -6.92
CA LYS A 72 -11.85 -0.33 -5.95
C LYS A 72 -11.24 0.19 -4.65
N ALA A 73 -10.32 1.14 -4.75
CA ALA A 73 -9.68 1.73 -3.57
C ALA A 73 -10.70 2.49 -2.69
N LYS A 74 -11.66 3.17 -3.32
CA LYS A 74 -12.75 3.89 -2.66
C LYS A 74 -13.74 2.95 -1.99
N GLU A 75 -14.15 1.89 -2.68
CA GLU A 75 -15.02 0.85 -2.09
C GLU A 75 -14.38 0.24 -0.83
N ILE A 76 -13.09 -0.09 -0.88
CA ILE A 76 -12.34 -0.61 0.26
C ILE A 76 -12.30 0.42 1.40
N ALA A 77 -12.04 1.68 1.06
CA ALA A 77 -11.98 2.77 2.04
C ALA A 77 -13.30 2.93 2.79
N MET A 78 -14.42 2.95 2.07
CA MET A 78 -15.76 3.05 2.64
C MET A 78 -16.12 1.80 3.46
N LYS A 79 -15.88 0.61 2.91
CA LYS A 79 -16.26 -0.66 3.53
C LYS A 79 -15.54 -0.92 4.86
N TYR A 80 -14.27 -0.53 4.95
CA TYR A 80 -13.43 -0.82 6.10
C TYR A 80 -13.08 0.40 6.95
N ASN A 81 -13.61 1.58 6.61
CA ASN A 81 -13.31 2.86 7.25
C ASN A 81 -11.79 3.11 7.39
N VAL A 82 -11.08 3.00 6.28
CA VAL A 82 -9.62 3.10 6.19
C VAL A 82 -9.19 4.08 5.11
N LYS A 83 -7.99 4.67 5.24
CA LYS A 83 -7.43 5.52 4.19
C LYS A 83 -6.79 4.66 3.10
N PRO A 84 -7.25 4.72 1.85
CA PRO A 84 -6.71 3.90 0.78
C PRO A 84 -5.36 4.45 0.29
N VAL A 85 -4.41 3.55 0.06
CA VAL A 85 -3.09 3.86 -0.45
C VAL A 85 -2.73 2.92 -1.57
N ILE A 86 -2.55 3.45 -2.77
CA ILE A 86 -2.11 2.70 -3.94
C ILE A 86 -0.60 2.82 -4.06
N LEU A 87 0.07 1.67 -4.09
CA LEU A 87 1.52 1.56 -4.21
C LEU A 87 1.90 0.97 -5.54
N LEU A 88 2.54 1.80 -6.37
CA LEU A 88 3.16 1.39 -7.61
C LEU A 88 4.55 0.83 -7.29
N TYR A 89 4.71 -0.49 -7.34
CA TYR A 89 5.98 -1.15 -7.10
C TYR A 89 6.77 -1.33 -8.41
N GLY A 90 7.98 -0.78 -8.44
CA GLY A 90 8.89 -0.82 -9.59
C GLY A 90 8.47 0.06 -10.77
N SER A 91 8.96 -0.30 -11.95
CA SER A 91 8.76 0.46 -13.21
C SER A 91 7.63 -0.09 -14.08
N GLY A 92 7.09 -1.27 -13.73
CA GLY A 92 6.04 -1.94 -14.49
C GLY A 92 4.71 -1.18 -14.54
N PRO A 93 4.09 -0.85 -13.39
CA PRO A 93 2.74 -0.31 -13.39
C PRO A 93 2.72 1.15 -13.87
N ARG A 94 1.80 1.43 -14.80
CA ARG A 94 1.57 2.77 -15.38
C ARG A 94 0.18 3.25 -15.05
N ILE A 95 0.09 4.50 -14.59
CA ILE A 95 -1.15 5.23 -14.32
C ILE A 95 -1.00 6.59 -15.02
N ASP A 96 -2.07 7.03 -15.68
CA ASP A 96 -2.10 8.34 -16.33
C ASP A 96 -2.17 9.47 -15.30
N LYS A 97 -1.60 10.63 -15.64
CA LYS A 97 -1.55 11.78 -14.72
C LYS A 97 -2.94 12.25 -14.30
N GLU A 98 -3.92 12.22 -15.21
CA GLU A 98 -5.31 12.58 -14.95
C GLU A 98 -5.91 11.73 -13.83
N ILE A 99 -5.65 10.42 -13.86
CA ILE A 99 -6.11 9.47 -12.85
C ILE A 99 -5.44 9.76 -11.50
N VAL A 100 -4.14 10.11 -11.50
CA VAL A 100 -3.46 10.50 -10.26
C VAL A 100 -4.04 11.77 -9.64
N LEU A 101 -4.43 12.74 -10.47
CA LEU A 101 -5.07 13.96 -10.00
C LEU A 101 -6.45 13.67 -9.40
N LYS A 102 -7.30 12.92 -10.11
CA LYS A 102 -8.61 12.49 -9.60
C LYS A 102 -8.48 11.73 -8.28
N ALA A 103 -7.55 10.79 -8.20
CA ALA A 103 -7.31 10.03 -6.97
C ALA A 103 -6.93 10.94 -5.79
N LYS A 104 -6.14 11.99 -6.04
CA LYS A 104 -5.73 12.95 -5.02
C LYS A 104 -6.90 13.80 -4.52
N GLU A 105 -7.79 14.22 -5.42
CA GLU A 105 -9.03 14.94 -5.07
C GLU A 105 -9.97 14.07 -4.22
N GLU A 106 -10.03 12.76 -4.52
CA GLU A 106 -10.80 11.79 -3.75
C GLU A 106 -10.11 11.32 -2.46
N GLY A 107 -8.97 11.91 -2.09
CA GLY A 107 -8.25 11.60 -0.85
C GLY A 107 -7.49 10.27 -0.87
N ILE A 108 -7.31 9.66 -2.05
CA ILE A 108 -6.55 8.43 -2.25
C ILE A 108 -5.07 8.76 -2.43
N ILE A 109 -4.21 8.12 -1.64
CA ILE A 109 -2.77 8.37 -1.68
C ILE A 109 -2.14 7.43 -2.70
N ILE A 110 -1.57 7.97 -3.78
CA ILE A 110 -0.77 7.18 -4.72
C ILE A 110 0.72 7.43 -4.47
N ARG A 111 1.49 6.35 -4.29
CA ARG A 111 2.96 6.42 -4.13
C ARG A 111 3.64 5.39 -5.02
N ARG A 112 4.83 5.74 -5.50
CA ARG A 112 5.71 4.81 -6.22
C ARG A 112 6.87 4.41 -5.34
N ILE A 113 7.11 3.10 -5.23
CA ILE A 113 8.29 2.52 -4.58
C ILE A 113 9.17 1.95 -5.68
N ARG A 114 10.44 2.37 -5.72
CA ARG A 114 11.50 1.80 -6.55
C ARG A 114 12.44 0.98 -5.69
#